data_AF-A0A931YSB6-F1
#
_entry.id   AF-A0A931YSB6-F1
#
_cell.length_a   1.000
_cell.length_b   1.000
_cell.length_c   1.000
_cell.angle_alpha   90.00
_cell.angle_beta   90.00
_cell.angle_gamma   90.00
#
_symmetry.space_group_name_H-M   'P 1'
#
loop_
_entity.id
_entity.type
_entity.pdbx_description
1 polymer ?
#
loop_
_entity_poly.entity_id
_entity_poly.type
_entity_poly.pdbx_seq_one_letter_code
_entity_poly.pdbx_strand_id
1 'polypeptide(L)' 'GVVTLTGGAEMVMPGDNVKVNVELLTAVAMDEGLRFAIREGGKTVGAGVVTKIIE' A
#
# COMPACT_ATOMS: atom_id res chain seq x y z
N GLY A 1 9.53 -1.18 -2.58
CA GLY A 1 8.64 -2.34 -2.60
C GLY A 1 7.82 -2.29 -3.86
N VAL A 2 7.02 -3.33 -4.11
CA VAL A 2 6.11 -3.41 -5.25
C VAL A 2 4.68 -3.31 -4.72
N VAL A 3 3.82 -2.57 -5.42
CA VAL A 3 2.40 -2.46 -5.10
C VAL A 3 1.61 -3.02 -6.26
N THR A 4 0.70 -3.94 -5.97
CA THR A 4 -0.13 -4.61 -6.98
C THR A 4 -1.60 -4.34 -6.69
N LEU A 5 -2.32 -3.86 -7.71
CA LEU A 5 -3.75 -3.60 -7.62
C LEU A 5 -4.53 -4.92 -7.57
N THR A 6 -5.55 -4.97 -6.71
CA THR A 6 -6.45 -6.11 -6.64
C THR A 6 -7.70 -5.87 -7.49
N GLY A 7 -8.31 -6.93 -8.00
CA GLY A 7 -9.61 -6.85 -8.67
C GLY A 7 -9.58 -6.43 -10.15
N GLY A 8 -8.43 -6.53 -10.83
CA GLY A 8 -8.35 -6.32 -12.28
C GLY A 8 -8.40 -4.85 -12.73
N ALA A 9 -8.36 -3.90 -11.79
CA ALA A 9 -8.20 -2.49 -12.13
C ALA A 9 -6.78 -2.24 -12.66
N GLU A 10 -6.68 -1.55 -13.80
CA GLU A 10 -5.39 -1.18 -14.41
C GLU A 10 -4.79 0.10 -13.82
N MET A 11 -5.61 0.95 -13.22
CA MET A 11 -5.19 2.26 -12.71
C MET A 11 -6.03 2.68 -11.49
N VAL A 12 -5.44 3.54 -10.64
CA VAL A 12 -6.10 4.19 -9.50
C VAL A 12 -6.02 5.69 -9.67
N MET A 13 -7.12 6.40 -9.44
CA MET A 13 -7.17 7.85 -9.57
C MET A 13 -6.99 8.54 -8.21
N PRO A 14 -6.50 9.80 -8.17
CA PRO A 14 -6.45 10.56 -6.93
C PRO A 14 -7.84 10.71 -6.29
N GLY A 15 -7.95 10.29 -5.02
CA GLY A 15 -9.20 10.32 -4.26
C GLY A 15 -9.89 8.96 -4.12
N ASP A 16 -9.45 7.95 -4.88
CA ASP A 16 -10.00 6.60 -4.78
C ASP A 16 -9.53 5.88 -3.51
N ASN A 17 -10.44 5.08 -2.93
CA ASN A 17 -10.11 4.11 -1.89
C ASN A 17 -10.01 2.72 -2.52
N VAL A 18 -8.83 2.11 -2.42
CA VAL A 18 -8.54 0.82 -3.06
C VAL A 18 -7.88 -0.16 -2.10
N LYS A 19 -8.04 -1.46 -2.37
CA LYS A 19 -7.26 -2.52 -1.72
C LYS A 19 -6.11 -2.91 -2.62
N VAL A 20 -4.92 -2.99 -2.04
CA VAL A 20 -3.68 -3.32 -2.75
C VAL A 20 -2.89 -4.37 -1.99
N ASN A 21 -2.17 -5.21 -2.72
CA ASN A 21 -1.13 -6.06 -2.14
C ASN A 21 0.20 -5.31 -2.23
N VAL A 22 1.00 -5.39 -1.16
CA VAL A 22 2.28 -4.67 -1.07
C VAL A 22 3.38 -5.65 -0.69
N GLU A 23 4.43 -5.69 -1.49
CA GLU A 23 5.65 -6.46 -1.21
C GLU A 23 6.77 -5.49 -0.82
N LEU A 24 7.33 -5.67 0.38
CA LEU A 24 8.43 -4.84 0.87
C LEU A 24 9.77 -5.38 0.37
N LEU A 25 10.74 -4.49 0.14
CA LEU A 25 12.10 -4.89 -0.28
C LEU A 25 12.88 -5.56 0.86
N THR A 26 12.51 -5.24 2.09
CA THR A 26 13.16 -5.72 3.32
C THR A 26 12.10 -5.97 4.36
N ALA A 27 12.33 -6.93 5.25
CA ALA A 27 11.45 -7.19 6.37
C ALA A 27 11.32 -5.93 7.26
N VAL A 28 10.08 -5.63 7.64
CA VAL A 28 9.74 -4.55 8.57
C VAL A 28 8.76 -5.12 9.58
N ALA A 29 9.01 -4.91 10.87
CA ALA A 29 8.08 -5.28 11.91
C ALA A 29 6.76 -4.51 11.72
N MET A 30 5.65 -5.23 11.63
CA MET A 30 4.33 -4.63 11.42
C MET A 30 3.23 -5.49 12.04
N ASP A 31 2.12 -4.85 12.36
CA ASP A 31 0.89 -5.47 12.86
C ASP A 31 -0.30 -5.05 11.98
N GLU A 32 -1.36 -5.85 11.99
CA GLU A 32 -2.64 -5.42 11.41
C GLU A 32 -3.16 -4.16 12.12
N GLY A 33 -3.69 -3.22 11.34
CA GLY A 33 -4.10 -1.90 11.84
C GLY A 33 -2.99 -0.85 11.87
N LEU A 34 -1.73 -1.23 11.64
CA LEU A 34 -0.64 -0.25 11.50
C LEU A 34 -0.92 0.69 10.32
N ARG A 35 -0.83 2.00 10.58
CA ARG A 35 -1.01 3.04 9.56
C ARG A 35 0.33 3.37 8.90
N PHE A 36 0.31 3.62 7.60
CA PHE A 36 1.48 3.99 6.83
C PHE A 36 1.17 5.03 5.76
N ALA A 37 2.22 5.64 5.21
CA ALA A 37 2.14 6.57 4.09
C ALA A 37 2.95 6.06 2.91
N ILE A 38 2.45 6.26 1.69
CA ILE A 38 3.16 5.99 0.44
C ILE A 38 3.73 7.30 -0.07
N ARG A 39 5.04 7.30 -0.37
CA ARG A 39 5.74 8.50 -0.84
C ARG A 39 6.51 8.23 -2.12
N GLU A 40 6.45 9.19 -3.03
CA GLU A 40 7.19 9.21 -4.29
C GLU A 40 7.79 10.60 -4.51
N GLY A 41 9.05 10.68 -4.91
CA GLY A 41 9.74 11.97 -5.13
C GLY A 41 9.72 12.91 -3.91
N GLY A 42 9.66 12.36 -2.70
CA GLY A 42 9.58 13.13 -1.44
C GLY A 42 8.18 13.66 -1.09
N LYS A 43 7.16 13.40 -1.90
CA LYS A 43 5.76 13.79 -1.63
C LYS A 43 4.95 12.61 -1.16
N THR A 44 3.99 12.85 -0.27
CA THR A 44 2.99 11.83 0.12
C THR A 44 1.94 11.73 -0.98
N VAL A 45 1.80 10.53 -1.55
CA VAL A 45 0.86 10.24 -2.65
C VAL A 45 -0.29 9.33 -2.23
N GLY A 46 -0.18 8.68 -1.06
CA GLY A 46 -1.23 7.86 -0.49
C GLY A 46 -1.04 7.65 1.01
N ALA A 47 -2.13 7.24 1.67
CA ALA A 47 -2.13 6.82 3.06
C ALA A 47 -2.90 5.50 3.16
N GLY A 48 -2.45 4.61 4.05
CA GLY A 48 -3.01 3.27 4.16
C GLY A 48 -2.99 2.73 5.58
N VAL A 49 -3.66 1.59 5.73
CA VAL A 49 -3.67 0.78 6.94
C VAL A 49 -3.43 -0.67 6.55
N VAL A 50 -2.58 -1.37 7.29
CA VAL A 50 -2.34 -2.81 7.08
C VAL A 50 -3.63 -3.54 7.44
N THR A 51 -4.21 -4.24 6.47
CA THR A 51 -5.47 -5.00 6.68
C THR A 51 -5.25 -6.48 6.92
N LYS A 52 -4.16 -7.03 6.38
CA LYS A 52 -3.74 -8.42 6.56
C LYS A 52 -2.25 -8.54 6.23
N ILE A 53 -1.53 -9.36 7.00
CA ILE A 53 -0.13 -9.72 6.70
C ILE A 53 -0.13 -11.03 5.90
N ILE A 54 0.57 -11.02 4.77
CA ILE A 54 0.62 -12.08 3.77
C ILE A 54 2.07 -12.18 3.29
N GLU A 55 2.89 -12.87 4.10
CA GLU A 55 4.34 -13.11 3.97
C GLU A 55 5.27 -11.89 3.86
#